data_AF-A0AA89LS21-F1
#
_entry.id   AF-A0AA89LS21-F1
#
_cell.length_a   1.000
_cell.length_b   1.000
_cell.length_c   1.000
_cell.angle_alpha   90.00
_cell.angle_beta   90.00
_cell.angle_gamma   90.00
#
_symmetry.space_group_name_H-M   'P 1'
#
loop_
_entity.id
_entity.type
_entity.pdbx_description
1 polymer ?
#
loop_
_entity_poly.entity_id
_entity_poly.type
_entity_poly.pdbx_seq_one_letter_code
_entity_poly.pdbx_strand_id
1 'polypeptide(L)'
;MATYRQLTAQLEKLQQKIDKEREKAIADAIADIKAKIEEYDITPDELGFRSIKTTAKPKRPLPPKYLNPKTGETWSGRGRAPAWLGKNRNRFLIKD
;
A
#
# COMPACT_ATOMS: atom_id res chain seq x y z
N MET A 1 -36.35 -40.16 -0.61
CA MET A 1 -35.70 -38.93 -0.08
C MET A 1 -34.43 -38.68 -0.87
N ALA A 2 -34.16 -37.44 -1.27
CA ALA A 2 -32.88 -37.11 -1.91
C ALA A 2 -31.73 -37.43 -0.95
N THR A 3 -30.72 -38.15 -1.43
CA THR A 3 -29.57 -38.50 -0.60
C THR A 3 -28.71 -37.25 -0.37
N TYR A 4 -28.04 -37.18 0.78
CA TYR A 4 -27.17 -36.04 1.13
C TYR A 4 -26.21 -35.66 0.00
N ARG A 5 -25.61 -36.65 -0.67
CA ARG A 5 -24.70 -36.45 -1.82
C ARG A 5 -25.37 -35.85 -3.06
N GLN A 6 -26.65 -36.15 -3.30
CA GLN A 6 -27.40 -35.56 -4.42
C GLN A 6 -27.73 -34.10 -4.16
N LEU A 7 -28.06 -33.74 -2.91
CA LEU A 7 -28.33 -32.36 -2.52
C LEU A 7 -27.07 -31.49 -2.62
N THR A 8 -25.90 -32.01 -2.22
CA THR A 8 -24.62 -31.28 -2.35
C THR A 8 -24.26 -31.05 -3.83
N ALA A 9 -24.41 -32.06 -4.68
CA ALA A 9 -24.12 -31.92 -6.11
C ALA A 9 -25.07 -30.93 -6.81
N GLN A 10 -26.33 -30.83 -6.37
CA GLN A 10 -27.27 -29.82 -6.85
C GLN A 10 -26.88 -28.41 -6.40
N LEU A 11 -26.43 -28.26 -5.15
CA LEU A 11 -25.92 -27.00 -4.61
C LEU A 11 -24.74 -26.47 -5.41
N GLU A 12 -23.74 -27.31 -5.68
CA GLU A 12 -22.56 -26.93 -6.46
C GLU A 12 -22.93 -26.50 -7.88
N LYS A 13 -23.84 -27.23 -8.54
CA LYS A 13 -24.34 -26.84 -9.86
C LYS A 13 -25.08 -25.50 -9.83
N LEU A 14 -25.84 -25.22 -8.77
CA LEU A 14 -26.52 -23.94 -8.61
C LEU A 14 -25.50 -22.81 -8.39
N GLN A 15 -24.51 -23.05 -7.53
CA GLN A 15 -23.46 -22.10 -7.21
C GLN A 15 -22.66 -21.71 -8.45
N GLN A 16 -22.24 -22.69 -9.26
CA GLN A 16 -21.56 -22.41 -10.52
C GLN A 16 -22.41 -21.57 -11.50
N LYS A 17 -23.73 -21.74 -11.50
CA LYS A 17 -24.62 -20.91 -12.32
C LYS A 17 -24.70 -19.48 -11.79
N ILE A 18 -24.78 -19.33 -10.47
CA ILE A 18 -24.80 -18.03 -9.79
C ILE A 18 -23.50 -17.28 -10.05
N ASP A 19 -22.36 -17.95 -9.92
CA ASP A 19 -21.05 -17.33 -10.13
C ASP A 19 -20.89 -16.87 -11.59
N LYS A 20 -21.27 -17.71 -12.56
CA LYS A 20 -21.26 -17.32 -13.98
C LYS A 20 -22.17 -16.14 -14.28
N GLU A 21 -23.34 -16.07 -13.68
CA GLU A 21 -24.26 -14.94 -13.89
C GLU A 21 -23.74 -13.68 -13.19
N ARG A 22 -23.12 -13.81 -12.01
CA ARG A 22 -22.43 -12.71 -11.35
C ARG A 22 -21.27 -12.17 -12.17
N GLU A 23 -20.46 -13.04 -12.76
CA GLU A 23 -19.35 -12.62 -13.63
C GLU A 23 -19.87 -11.80 -14.83
N LYS A 24 -20.96 -12.24 -15.47
CA LYS A 24 -21.61 -11.48 -16.55
C LYS A 24 -22.17 -10.16 -16.06
N ALA A 25 -22.94 -10.17 -14.96
CA ALA A 25 -23.52 -8.94 -14.41
C ALA A 25 -22.46 -7.92 -14.01
N ILE A 26 -21.31 -8.37 -13.49
CA ILE A 26 -20.16 -7.52 -13.18
C ILE A 26 -19.54 -6.99 -14.47
N ALA A 27 -19.37 -7.81 -15.51
CA ALA A 27 -18.84 -7.36 -16.79
C ALA A 27 -19.74 -6.32 -17.45
N ASP A 28 -21.05 -6.51 -17.44
CA ASP A 28 -22.04 -5.57 -17.96
C ASP A 28 -22.03 -4.26 -17.15
N ALA A 29 -21.97 -4.34 -15.82
CA ALA A 29 -21.86 -3.16 -14.98
C ALA A 29 -20.57 -2.37 -15.23
N ILE A 30 -19.43 -3.06 -15.44
CA ILE A 30 -18.17 -2.42 -15.79
C ILE A 30 -18.28 -1.73 -17.16
N ALA A 31 -18.94 -2.36 -18.14
CA ALA A 31 -19.15 -1.76 -19.45
C ALA A 31 -20.02 -0.49 -19.39
N ASP A 32 -21.12 -0.52 -18.63
CA ASP A 32 -22.00 0.64 -18.40
C ASP A 32 -21.25 1.79 -17.69
N ILE A 33 -20.47 1.46 -16.65
CA ILE A 33 -19.67 2.46 -15.94
C ILE A 33 -18.62 3.07 -16.87
N LYS A 34 -17.94 2.27 -17.71
CA LYS A 34 -16.98 2.78 -18.69
C LYS A 34 -17.63 3.71 -19.72
N ALA A 35 -18.79 3.34 -20.23
CA ALA A 35 -19.55 4.19 -21.16
C ALA A 35 -19.93 5.52 -20.51
N LYS A 36 -20.40 5.51 -19.26
CA LYS A 36 -20.70 6.74 -18.50
C LYS A 36 -19.46 7.57 -18.19
N ILE A 37 -18.33 6.94 -17.91
CA ILE A 37 -17.05 7.65 -17.72
C ILE A 37 -16.67 8.40 -19.01
N GLU A 38 -16.82 7.77 -20.18
CA GLU A 38 -16.49 8.38 -21.46
C GLU A 38 -17.49 9.47 -21.87
N GLU A 39 -18.79 9.26 -21.64
CA GLU A 39 -19.85 10.22 -22.01
C GLU A 39 -19.78 11.51 -21.19
N TYR A 40 -19.47 11.42 -19.90
CA TYR A 40 -19.47 12.56 -18.98
C TYR A 40 -18.05 13.01 -18.56
N ASP A 41 -17.01 12.46 -19.18
CA ASP A 41 -15.58 12.71 -18.86
C ASP A 41 -15.27 12.55 -17.35
N ILE A 42 -15.90 11.57 -16.70
CA ILE A 42 -15.86 11.40 -15.25
C ILE A 42 -14.48 10.93 -14.81
N THR A 43 -13.85 11.68 -13.92
CA THR A 43 -12.53 11.29 -13.40
C THR A 43 -12.63 10.32 -12.21
N PRO A 44 -11.62 9.45 -11.98
CA PRO A 44 -11.59 8.57 -10.80
C PRO A 44 -11.63 9.32 -9.46
N ASP A 45 -11.24 10.60 -9.44
CA ASP A 45 -11.26 11.44 -8.24
C ASP A 45 -12.70 11.84 -7.87
N GLU A 46 -13.54 12.10 -8.87
CA GLU A 46 -14.97 12.41 -8.72
C GLU A 46 -15.81 11.20 -8.29
N LEU A 47 -15.41 10.00 -8.71
CA LEU A 47 -16.01 8.74 -8.25
C LEU A 47 -15.63 8.39 -6.80
N GLY A 48 -14.80 9.21 -6.15
CA GLY A 48 -14.39 9.00 -4.76
C GLY A 48 -13.43 7.82 -4.58
N PHE A 49 -12.88 7.26 -5.66
CA PHE A 49 -11.87 6.20 -5.62
C PHE A 49 -10.48 6.73 -5.26
N ARG A 50 -10.39 7.81 -4.47
CA ARG A 50 -9.12 8.26 -3.91
C ARG A 50 -8.54 7.09 -3.12
N SER A 51 -7.59 6.39 -3.75
CA SER A 51 -6.54 5.69 -3.05
C SER A 51 -6.04 6.70 -2.04
N ILE A 52 -6.24 6.42 -0.76
CA ILE A 52 -5.57 7.15 0.29
C ILE A 52 -4.10 6.99 -0.07
N LYS A 53 -3.51 7.97 -0.77
CA LYS A 53 -2.07 8.13 -0.86
C LYS A 53 -1.67 8.09 0.58
N THR A 54 -1.10 6.97 1.01
CA THR A 54 -0.55 6.81 2.33
C THR A 54 0.48 7.93 2.40
N THR A 55 0.09 9.02 3.03
CA THR A 55 0.99 10.12 3.33
C THR A 55 2.08 9.45 4.14
N ALA A 56 3.23 9.26 3.51
CA ALA A 56 4.35 8.58 4.13
C ALA A 56 4.55 9.27 5.49
N LYS A 57 4.32 8.52 6.58
CA LYS A 57 4.37 9.06 7.95
C LYS A 57 5.62 9.92 8.07
N PRO A 58 5.54 11.15 8.63
CA PRO A 58 6.71 11.99 8.80
C PRO A 58 7.76 11.18 9.58
N LYS A 59 8.87 10.84 8.90
CA LYS A 59 9.97 10.10 9.51
C LYS A 59 10.50 10.97 10.64
N ARG A 60 10.18 10.61 11.90
CA ARG A 60 10.77 11.27 13.07
C ARG A 60 12.29 11.25 12.89
N PRO A 61 12.99 12.40 12.97
CA PRO A 61 14.44 12.42 12.86
C PRO A 61 15.00 11.54 13.99
N LEU A 62 15.84 10.57 13.64
CA LEU A 62 16.51 9.75 14.63
C LEU A 62 17.43 10.64 15.48
N PRO A 63 17.61 10.33 16.77
CA PRO A 63 18.58 11.02 17.59
C PRO A 63 19.98 10.90 16.96
N PRO A 64 20.78 11.97 16.98
CA PRO A 64 22.14 11.93 16.49
C PRO A 64 22.96 10.96 17.35
N LYS A 65 23.76 10.09 16.70
CA LYS A 65 24.63 9.12 17.38
C LYS A 65 26.07 9.65 17.48
N TYR A 66 26.49 10.46 16.52
CA TYR A 66 27.81 11.05 16.47
C TYR A 66 27.72 12.57 16.35
N LEU A 67 28.62 13.31 17.01
CA LEU A 67 28.76 14.76 16.97
C LEU A 67 30.22 15.14 16.67
N ASN A 68 30.41 16.04 15.73
CA ASN A 68 31.71 16.63 15.44
C ASN A 68 31.99 17.77 16.44
N PRO A 69 32.99 17.66 17.32
CA PRO A 69 33.28 18.69 18.32
C PRO A 69 33.81 20.00 17.73
N LYS A 70 34.26 19.99 16.46
CA LYS A 70 34.82 21.19 15.81
C LYS A 70 33.79 22.00 15.04
N THR A 71 32.78 21.35 14.46
CA THR A 71 31.79 21.99 13.57
C THR A 71 30.36 21.89 14.09
N GLY A 72 30.10 21.06 15.11
CA GLY A 72 28.76 20.81 15.64
C GLY A 72 27.90 19.91 14.74
N GLU A 73 28.44 19.40 13.64
CA GLU A 73 27.71 18.49 12.74
C GLU A 73 27.36 17.18 13.44
N THR A 74 26.14 16.69 13.23
CA THR A 74 25.68 15.44 13.85
C THR A 74 25.29 14.40 12.81
N TRP A 75 25.46 13.12 13.16
CA TRP A 75 25.13 12.01 12.29
C TRP A 75 24.42 10.91 13.07
N SER A 76 23.24 10.51 12.61
CA SER A 76 22.39 9.48 13.24
C SER A 76 22.90 8.05 13.07
N GLY A 77 24.02 7.86 12.35
CA GLY A 77 24.57 6.53 12.04
C GLY A 77 23.86 5.82 10.88
N ARG A 78 22.88 6.45 10.24
CA ARG A 78 22.12 5.90 9.11
C ARG A 78 22.41 6.69 7.84
N GLY A 79 22.63 6.00 6.73
CA GLY A 79 22.96 6.61 5.43
C GLY A 79 24.47 6.76 5.18
N ARG A 80 24.86 7.64 4.25
CA ARG A 80 26.27 7.91 3.92
C ARG A 80 26.96 8.56 5.12
N ALA A 81 28.08 7.99 5.55
CA ALA A 81 28.89 8.57 6.62
C ALA A 81 29.56 9.88 6.16
N PRO A 82 29.54 10.93 6.98
CA PRO A 82 30.22 12.18 6.67
C PRO A 82 31.74 12.04 6.76
N ALA A 83 32.46 12.87 6.00
CA ALA A 83 33.91 12.75 5.85
C ALA A 83 34.68 12.92 7.18
N TRP A 84 34.16 13.74 8.09
CA TRP A 84 34.76 14.02 9.39
C TRP A 84 34.78 12.82 10.34
N LEU A 85 33.89 11.84 10.16
CA LEU A 85 33.79 10.69 11.08
C LEU A 85 34.99 9.73 10.95
N GLY A 86 35.61 9.68 9.78
CA GLY A 86 36.82 8.89 9.51
C GLY A 86 36.74 7.41 9.94
N LYS A 87 37.90 6.81 10.22
CA LYS A 87 38.01 5.43 10.74
C LYS A 87 37.77 5.35 12.26
N ASN A 88 38.14 6.39 13.02
CA ASN A 88 38.05 6.42 14.48
C ASN A 88 36.72 7.02 14.97
N ARG A 89 35.63 6.32 14.67
CA ARG A 89 34.25 6.79 14.93
C ARG A 89 33.95 7.02 16.42
N ASN A 90 34.64 6.31 17.30
CA ASN A 90 34.46 6.38 18.75
C ASN A 90 34.77 7.77 19.33
N ARG A 91 35.63 8.58 18.66
CA ARG A 91 35.97 9.94 19.12
C ARG A 91 34.81 10.93 18.98
N PHE A 92 33.83 10.59 18.16
CA PHE A 92 32.70 11.45 17.84
C PHE A 92 31.39 10.89 18.40
N LEU A 93 31.43 9.76 19.11
CA LEU A 93 30.23 9.14 19.66
C LEU A 93 29.69 10.03 20.79
N ILE A 94 28.42 10.42 20.70
CA ILE A 94 27.72 11.08 21.80
C ILE A 94 27.50 10.00 22.85
N LYS A 95 28.13 10.14 24.03
CA LYS A 95 27.74 9.37 25.21
C LYS A 95 26.53 10.11 25.81
N ASP A 96 25.40 9.42 25.90
CA ASP A 96 24.25 9.86 26.72
C ASP A 96 24.68 10.15 28.16
#